data_AF-A0A2M7UEP4-F1
#
_entry.id   AF-A0A2M7UEP4-F1
#
_cell.length_a   1.000
_cell.length_b   1.000
_cell.length_c   1.000
_cell.angle_alpha   90.00
_cell.angle_beta   90.00
_cell.angle_gamma   90.00
#
_symmetry.space_group_name_H-M   'P 1'
#
loop_
_entity.id
_entity.type
_entity.pdbx_description
1 polymer ?
#
loop_
_entity_poly.entity_id
_entity_poly.type
_entity_poly.pdbx_seq_one_letter_code
_entity_poly.pdbx_strand_id
1 'polypeptide(L)'
;MGGLAFGQFGKNKIQYKDQEWSFIQTPHFDIYFYEGGKNVASFAAHVSEQAYKTISFQLNWELTKRVSILIYNSHNDFQQTNVTLEYLYEGIGGFTELFKNRVVVPFEGSYEQFRHVLHHELTHAVLNDMLFGGNVQSIVSGRVQVEMPLWLSEGYAEYSS
;
A
#
# COMPACT_ATOMS: atom_id res chain seq x y z
N MET A 1 -44.69 13.17 15.80
CA MET A 1 -44.16 12.01 15.07
C MET A 1 -43.95 12.48 13.64
N GLY A 2 -42.77 12.96 13.25
CA GLY A 2 -41.58 12.18 12.86
C GLY A 2 -41.44 12.32 11.33
N GLY A 3 -40.30 12.59 10.69
CA GLY A 3 -38.94 12.77 11.16
C GLY A 3 -38.16 13.64 10.15
N LEU A 4 -37.00 14.12 10.60
CA LEU A 4 -36.06 14.90 9.81
C LEU A 4 -35.43 14.01 8.74
N ALA A 5 -35.55 14.41 7.46
CA ALA A 5 -34.75 13.83 6.39
C ALA A 5 -33.31 14.36 6.51
N PHE A 6 -32.41 13.55 7.06
CA PHE A 6 -30.98 13.81 6.99
C PHE A 6 -30.52 13.52 5.55
N GLY A 7 -30.17 14.57 4.80
CA GLY A 7 -29.47 14.44 3.53
C GLY A 7 -28.07 13.91 3.78
N GLN A 8 -27.87 12.61 3.62
CA GLN A 8 -26.55 12.00 3.62
C GLN A 8 -25.89 12.33 2.28
N PHE A 9 -25.14 13.44 2.22
CA PHE A 9 -24.29 13.77 1.07
C PHE A 9 -23.08 12.84 1.05
N GLY A 10 -23.26 11.62 0.56
CA GLY A 10 -22.15 10.79 0.11
C GLY A 10 -21.65 11.39 -1.20
N LYS A 11 -20.52 12.11 -1.18
CA LYS A 11 -19.83 12.46 -2.43
C LYS A 11 -19.44 11.15 -3.11
N ASN A 12 -20.02 10.86 -4.26
CA ASN A 12 -19.53 9.77 -5.10
C ASN A 12 -18.12 10.14 -5.56
N LYS A 13 -17.21 9.18 -5.48
CA LYS A 13 -15.84 9.30 -5.97
C LYS A 13 -15.89 9.26 -7.49
N ILE A 14 -15.91 10.42 -8.14
CA ILE A 14 -15.98 10.53 -9.59
C ILE A 14 -14.62 10.10 -10.16
N GLN A 15 -14.56 8.96 -10.85
CA GLN A 15 -13.38 8.57 -11.64
C GLN A 15 -13.42 9.28 -12.99
N TYR A 16 -12.40 10.08 -13.29
CA TYR A 16 -12.36 10.91 -14.50
C TYR A 16 -11.69 10.24 -15.72
N LYS A 17 -11.08 9.04 -15.58
CA LYS A 17 -10.33 8.38 -16.67
C LYS A 17 -10.37 6.85 -16.59
N ASP A 18 -10.61 6.19 -17.72
CA ASP A 18 -10.29 4.77 -17.91
C ASP A 18 -8.76 4.62 -17.99
N GLN A 19 -8.16 3.97 -17.00
CA GLN A 19 -6.73 3.74 -16.95
C GLN A 19 -6.41 2.34 -17.46
N GLU A 20 -5.64 2.25 -18.55
CA GLU A 20 -5.09 0.98 -19.03
C GLU A 20 -3.88 0.60 -18.17
N TRP A 21 -4.08 -0.34 -17.25
CA TRP A 21 -3.05 -0.80 -16.33
C TRP A 21 -2.13 -1.84 -16.99
N SER A 22 -0.84 -1.69 -16.74
CA SER A 22 0.23 -2.63 -17.04
C SER A 22 0.95 -3.01 -15.76
N PHE A 23 1.81 -4.03 -15.80
CA PHE A 23 2.63 -4.38 -14.63
C PHE A 23 4.06 -4.78 -14.98
N ILE A 24 4.97 -4.54 -14.03
CA ILE A 24 6.31 -5.11 -13.99
C ILE A 24 6.34 -6.14 -12.87
N GLN A 25 6.83 -7.34 -13.17
CA GLN A 25 6.99 -8.40 -12.20
C GLN A 25 8.46 -8.54 -11.79
N THR A 26 8.70 -8.61 -10.49
CA THR A 26 10.01 -8.92 -9.90
C THR A 26 9.90 -10.24 -9.10
N PRO A 27 11.00 -10.73 -8.48
CA PRO A 27 10.90 -11.90 -7.60
C PRO A 27 9.83 -11.76 -6.50
N HIS A 28 9.75 -10.60 -5.84
CA HIS A 28 8.89 -10.39 -4.67
C HIS A 28 7.69 -9.47 -4.90
N PHE A 29 7.57 -8.81 -6.06
CA PHE A 29 6.56 -7.78 -6.30
C PHE A 29 5.88 -7.90 -7.66
N ASP A 30 4.59 -7.58 -7.68
CA ASP A 30 3.82 -7.26 -8.90
C ASP A 30 3.50 -5.76 -8.87
N ILE A 31 4.11 -4.98 -9.79
CA ILE A 31 4.09 -3.52 -9.77
C ILE A 31 3.20 -3.00 -10.87
N TYR A 32 2.01 -2.53 -10.50
CA TYR A 32 0.98 -2.02 -11.39
C TYR A 32 1.18 -0.51 -11.62
N PHE A 33 1.07 -0.11 -12.88
CA PHE A 33 1.14 1.29 -13.34
C PHE A 33 0.25 1.47 -14.58
N TYR A 34 -0.10 2.69 -14.93
CA TYR A 34 -0.82 3.01 -16.16
C TYR A 34 0.01 3.93 -17.06
N GLU A 35 -0.55 4.28 -18.23
CA GLU A 35 0.11 5.14 -19.23
C GLU A 35 0.83 6.35 -18.59
N GLY A 36 2.08 6.58 -18.98
CA GLY A 36 2.96 7.60 -18.40
C GLY A 36 3.76 7.17 -17.16
N GLY A 37 3.41 6.05 -16.51
CA GLY A 37 4.02 5.60 -15.25
C GLY A 37 5.23 4.65 -15.39
N LYS A 38 5.56 4.19 -16.61
CA LYS A 38 6.54 3.10 -16.83
C LYS A 38 7.92 3.36 -16.22
N ASN A 39 8.42 4.59 -16.31
CA ASN A 39 9.74 4.95 -15.75
C ASN A 39 9.73 4.89 -14.22
N VAL A 40 8.66 5.41 -13.60
CA VAL A 40 8.45 5.34 -12.15
C VAL A 40 8.29 3.90 -11.70
N ALA A 41 7.52 3.09 -12.42
CA ALA A 41 7.36 1.67 -12.12
C ALA A 41 8.67 0.88 -12.25
N SER A 42 9.51 1.20 -13.23
CA SER A 42 10.83 0.58 -13.38
C SER A 42 11.77 0.96 -12.23
N PHE A 43 11.72 2.21 -11.78
CA PHE A 43 12.43 2.66 -10.59
C PHE A 43 11.91 1.93 -9.34
N ALA A 44 10.59 1.87 -9.15
CA ALA A 44 9.93 1.17 -8.06
C ALA A 44 10.36 -0.29 -8.00
N ALA A 45 10.44 -0.97 -9.15
CA ALA A 45 10.89 -2.36 -9.22
C ALA A 45 12.29 -2.57 -8.65
N HIS A 46 13.21 -1.64 -8.96
CA HIS A 46 14.55 -1.69 -8.43
C HIS A 46 14.60 -1.44 -6.91
N VAL A 47 13.99 -0.33 -6.46
CA VAL A 47 14.09 0.07 -5.06
C VAL A 47 13.26 -0.80 -4.12
N SER A 48 12.16 -1.41 -4.60
CA SER A 48 11.36 -2.35 -3.79
C SER A 48 12.15 -3.60 -3.46
N GLU A 49 12.91 -4.14 -4.42
CA GLU A 49 13.78 -5.29 -4.19
C GLU A 49 14.96 -4.95 -3.25
N GLN A 50 15.43 -3.70 -3.25
CA GLN A 50 16.42 -3.23 -2.28
C GLN A 50 15.83 -3.10 -0.88
N ALA A 51 14.67 -2.45 -0.75
CA ALA A 51 13.94 -2.31 0.51
C ALA A 51 13.64 -3.69 1.10
N TYR A 52 13.15 -4.62 0.28
CA TYR A 52 12.88 -6.00 0.70
C TYR A 52 14.11 -6.68 1.32
N LYS A 53 15.29 -6.57 0.70
CA LYS A 53 16.52 -7.16 1.26
C LYS A 53 16.84 -6.61 2.64
N THR A 54 16.67 -5.30 2.84
CA THR A 54 16.89 -4.64 4.14
C THR A 54 15.87 -5.13 5.16
N ILE A 55 14.58 -5.05 4.83
CA ILE A 55 13.48 -5.38 5.73
C ILE A 55 13.51 -6.87 6.10
N SER A 56 13.67 -7.76 5.12
CA SER A 56 13.74 -9.22 5.34
C SER A 56 14.92 -9.60 6.24
N PHE A 57 16.07 -8.95 6.06
CA PHE A 57 17.22 -9.15 6.93
C PHE A 57 16.95 -8.67 8.36
N GLN A 58 16.38 -7.47 8.53
CA GLN A 58 16.09 -6.90 9.84
C GLN A 58 15.06 -7.72 10.63
N LEU A 59 14.03 -8.22 9.95
CA LEU A 59 12.95 -9.01 10.55
C LEU A 59 13.25 -10.51 10.60
N ASN A 60 14.29 -10.97 9.91
CA ASN A 60 14.57 -12.38 9.66
C ASN A 60 13.31 -13.12 9.12
N TRP A 61 12.67 -12.52 8.11
CA TRP A 61 11.43 -13.01 7.53
C TRP A 61 11.47 -12.92 6.00
N GLU A 62 11.04 -13.99 5.34
CA GLU A 62 10.88 -14.02 3.88
C GLU A 62 9.40 -13.93 3.53
N LEU A 63 9.07 -13.10 2.52
CA LEU A 63 7.70 -12.97 2.04
C LEU A 63 7.15 -14.32 1.57
N THR A 64 5.97 -14.69 2.08
CA THR A 64 5.30 -15.95 1.70
C THR A 64 4.67 -15.88 0.30
N LYS A 65 4.38 -14.67 -0.18
CA LYS A 65 3.78 -14.38 -1.49
C LYS A 65 4.25 -13.02 -2.00
N ARG A 66 4.12 -12.78 -3.31
CA ARG A 66 4.42 -11.45 -3.87
C ARG A 66 3.47 -10.39 -3.34
N VAL A 67 4.00 -9.21 -3.08
CA VAL A 67 3.24 -8.02 -2.69
C VAL A 67 2.86 -7.25 -3.94
N SER A 68 1.60 -6.83 -4.04
CA SER A 68 1.15 -5.96 -5.13
C SER A 68 1.45 -4.51 -4.79
N ILE A 69 2.09 -3.78 -5.70
CA ILE A 69 2.36 -2.33 -5.57
C ILE A 69 1.58 -1.61 -6.65
N LEU A 70 0.70 -0.68 -6.29
CA LEU A 70 -0.05 0.14 -7.22
C LEU A 70 0.50 1.56 -7.21
N ILE A 71 0.99 2.01 -8.35
CA ILE A 71 1.59 3.33 -8.50
C ILE A 71 0.62 4.24 -9.23
N TYR A 72 0.30 5.36 -8.61
CA TYR A 72 -0.46 6.46 -9.21
C TYR A 72 0.49 7.54 -9.72
N ASN A 73 0.23 8.06 -10.92
CA ASN A 73 1.07 9.09 -11.55
C ASN A 73 0.94 10.47 -10.89
N SER A 74 -0.02 10.66 -9.98
CA SER A 74 -0.21 11.91 -9.25
C SER A 74 -0.97 11.67 -7.93
N HIS A 75 -0.83 12.62 -6.99
CA HIS A 75 -1.59 12.63 -5.74
C HIS A 75 -3.12 12.67 -5.99
N ASN A 76 -3.56 13.39 -7.02
CA ASN A 76 -4.98 13.49 -7.35
C ASN A 76 -5.55 12.14 -7.81
N ASP A 77 -4.84 11.43 -8.67
CA ASP A 77 -5.26 10.08 -9.09
C ASP A 77 -5.28 9.11 -7.90
N PHE A 78 -4.31 9.23 -6.98
CA PHE A 78 -4.26 8.46 -5.74
C PHE A 78 -5.44 8.76 -4.81
N GLN A 79 -5.80 10.02 -4.60
CA GLN A 79 -6.99 10.38 -3.81
C GLN A 79 -8.27 9.84 -4.45
N GLN A 80 -8.29 9.65 -5.78
CA GLN A 80 -9.38 9.03 -6.55
C GLN A 80 -9.32 7.49 -6.62
N THR A 81 -8.38 6.83 -5.91
CA THR A 81 -8.28 5.36 -5.90
C THR A 81 -9.50 4.66 -5.29
N ASN A 82 -10.02 3.61 -5.94
CA ASN A 82 -11.05 2.75 -5.35
C ASN A 82 -10.46 1.58 -4.54
N VAL A 83 -9.14 1.57 -4.29
CA VAL A 83 -8.47 0.46 -3.59
C VAL A 83 -8.88 0.39 -2.12
N THR A 84 -9.16 1.54 -1.49
CA THR A 84 -9.80 1.62 -0.18
C THR A 84 -11.18 2.28 -0.29
N LEU A 85 -12.13 1.82 0.54
CA LEU A 85 -13.47 2.41 0.70
C LEU A 85 -13.45 3.64 1.61
N GLU A 86 -12.36 3.85 2.34
CA GLU A 86 -12.18 5.00 3.24
C GLU A 86 -11.64 6.21 2.48
N TYR A 87 -12.08 7.40 2.88
CA TYR A 87 -11.52 8.64 2.37
C TYR A 87 -10.08 8.79 2.88
N LEU A 88 -9.12 8.86 1.96
CA LEU A 88 -7.74 9.21 2.27
C LEU A 88 -7.69 10.70 2.63
N TYR A 89 -7.18 11.03 3.82
CA TYR A 89 -6.97 12.42 4.25
C TYR A 89 -5.76 13.04 3.53
N GLU A 90 -5.73 14.37 3.42
CA GLU A 90 -4.52 15.10 2.99
C GLU A 90 -3.35 14.76 3.94
N GLY A 91 -2.19 14.42 3.37
CA GLY A 91 -0.98 14.05 4.11
C GLY A 91 -0.62 12.56 4.10
N ILE A 92 -1.47 11.69 3.55
CA ILE A 92 -1.13 10.28 3.33
C ILE A 92 -0.25 10.17 2.07
N GLY A 93 1.03 9.83 2.27
CA GLY A 93 2.00 9.64 1.18
C GLY A 93 1.91 8.28 0.50
N GLY A 94 1.26 7.30 1.12
CA GLY A 94 1.08 5.92 0.67
C GLY A 94 0.27 5.15 1.71
N PHE A 95 -0.21 3.96 1.37
CA PHE A 95 -0.77 3.06 2.38
C PHE A 95 -0.63 1.59 2.00
N THR A 96 -0.68 0.73 3.01
CA THR A 96 -0.66 -0.72 2.87
C THR A 96 -1.97 -1.35 3.33
N GLU A 97 -2.69 -2.00 2.42
CA GLU A 97 -3.93 -2.72 2.74
C GLU A 97 -3.61 -4.08 3.39
N LEU A 98 -3.88 -4.20 4.69
CA LEU A 98 -3.65 -5.39 5.52
C LEU A 98 -4.14 -6.69 4.89
N PHE A 99 -5.41 -6.74 4.44
CA PHE A 99 -6.04 -7.99 3.99
C PHE A 99 -5.58 -8.47 2.62
N LYS A 100 -5.22 -7.53 1.72
CA LYS A 100 -4.78 -7.86 0.37
C LYS A 100 -3.27 -7.85 0.20
N ASN A 101 -2.52 -7.46 1.24
CA ASN A 101 -1.09 -7.22 1.22
C ASN A 101 -0.66 -6.40 0.00
N ARG A 102 -1.25 -5.21 -0.10
CA ARG A 102 -1.15 -4.33 -1.26
C ARG A 102 -0.66 -2.96 -0.83
N VAL A 103 0.44 -2.51 -1.42
CA VAL A 103 0.97 -1.16 -1.25
C VAL A 103 0.41 -0.26 -2.34
N VAL A 104 0.00 0.94 -1.96
CA VAL A 104 -0.53 1.94 -2.89
C VAL A 104 0.17 3.26 -2.65
N VAL A 105 0.80 3.81 -3.69
CA VAL A 105 1.62 5.03 -3.58
C VAL A 105 1.44 5.94 -4.80
N PRO A 106 1.25 7.26 -4.62
CA PRO A 106 1.42 8.25 -5.67
C PRO A 106 2.90 8.54 -5.93
N PHE A 107 3.21 8.94 -7.17
CA PHE A 107 4.45 9.63 -7.50
C PHE A 107 4.20 11.13 -7.63
N GLU A 108 4.93 11.92 -6.85
CA GLU A 108 4.74 13.37 -6.74
C GLU A 108 5.93 14.17 -7.31
N GLY A 109 6.76 13.53 -8.14
CA GLY A 109 7.87 14.18 -8.85
C GLY A 109 9.25 14.02 -8.20
N SER A 110 9.33 13.55 -6.95
CA SER A 110 10.60 13.24 -6.28
C SER A 110 10.82 11.73 -6.17
N TYR A 111 11.86 11.22 -6.84
CA TYR A 111 12.24 9.80 -6.79
C TYR A 111 12.77 9.39 -5.41
N GLU A 112 13.44 10.29 -4.70
CA GLU A 112 13.98 10.00 -3.37
C GLU A 112 12.83 9.88 -2.37
N GLN A 113 11.91 10.86 -2.34
CA GLN A 113 10.73 10.80 -1.48
C GLN A 113 9.88 9.57 -1.78
N PHE A 114 9.70 9.26 -3.07
CA PHE A 114 8.97 8.07 -3.50
C PHE A 114 9.66 6.78 -3.02
N ARG A 115 11.00 6.70 -3.07
CA ARG A 115 11.76 5.57 -2.51
C ARG A 115 11.54 5.43 -1.01
N HIS A 116 11.63 6.53 -0.24
CA HIS A 116 11.42 6.53 1.21
C HIS A 116 10.03 6.00 1.57
N VAL A 117 8.99 6.60 0.99
CA VAL A 117 7.59 6.21 1.24
C VAL A 117 7.34 4.77 0.81
N LEU A 118 7.86 4.35 -0.34
CA LEU A 118 7.69 2.97 -0.81
C LEU A 118 8.37 1.97 0.14
N HIS A 119 9.56 2.30 0.68
CA HIS A 119 10.21 1.47 1.70
C HIS A 119 9.35 1.40 2.96
N HIS A 120 8.87 2.54 3.47
CA HIS A 120 7.99 2.62 4.64
C HIS A 120 6.78 1.69 4.51
N GLU A 121 6.06 1.81 3.39
CA GLU A 121 4.89 0.96 3.12
C GLU A 121 5.25 -0.52 2.93
N LEU A 122 6.39 -0.82 2.30
CA LEU A 122 6.87 -2.19 2.19
C LEU A 122 7.22 -2.80 3.54
N THR A 123 7.70 -2.01 4.50
CA THR A 123 7.92 -2.48 5.88
C THR A 123 6.60 -2.94 6.50
N HIS A 124 5.53 -2.16 6.35
CA HIS A 124 4.18 -2.57 6.77
C HIS A 124 3.74 -3.86 6.06
N ALA A 125 3.98 -3.98 4.75
CA ALA A 125 3.61 -5.18 3.98
C ALA A 125 4.33 -6.45 4.46
N VAL A 126 5.62 -6.37 4.78
CA VAL A 126 6.40 -7.51 5.30
C VAL A 126 5.98 -7.84 6.73
N LEU A 127 5.76 -6.84 7.59
CA LEU A 127 5.23 -7.05 8.94
C LEU A 127 3.86 -7.76 8.90
N ASN A 128 2.98 -7.33 7.99
CA ASN A 128 1.68 -7.95 7.80
C ASN A 128 1.81 -9.41 7.33
N ASP A 129 2.71 -9.68 6.39
CA ASP A 129 2.98 -11.05 5.95
C ASP A 129 3.56 -11.92 7.09
N MET A 130 4.44 -11.37 7.91
CA MET A 130 5.00 -12.04 9.09
C MET A 130 3.94 -12.40 10.12
N LEU A 131 3.01 -11.48 10.39
CA LEU A 131 1.96 -11.69 11.38
C LEU A 131 0.83 -12.58 10.86
N PHE A 132 0.52 -12.50 9.56
CA PHE A 132 -0.74 -13.00 9.00
C PHE A 132 -0.59 -13.95 7.80
N GLY A 133 0.53 -13.88 7.07
CA GLY A 133 0.75 -14.58 5.80
C GLY A 133 0.71 -16.10 5.90
N GLY A 134 1.16 -16.68 7.01
CA GLY A 134 1.13 -18.13 7.25
C GLY A 134 -0.21 -18.69 7.74
N ASN A 135 -1.19 -17.85 8.11
CA ASN A 135 -2.35 -18.32 8.86
C ASN A 135 -3.67 -17.57 8.60
N VAL A 136 -3.93 -17.21 7.33
CA VAL A 136 -5.16 -16.53 6.89
C VAL A 136 -6.43 -17.24 7.40
N GLN A 137 -6.44 -18.58 7.48
CA GLN A 137 -7.55 -19.35 8.04
C GLN A 137 -7.78 -19.10 9.55
N SER A 138 -6.72 -18.93 10.35
CA SER A 138 -6.86 -18.62 11.78
C SER A 138 -7.42 -17.22 12.05
N ILE A 139 -7.07 -16.24 11.21
CA ILE A 139 -7.54 -14.85 11.31
C ILE A 139 -9.03 -14.81 10.99
N VAL A 140 -9.45 -15.45 9.90
CA VAL A 140 -10.87 -15.55 9.52
C VAL A 140 -11.68 -16.30 10.58
N SER A 141 -11.07 -17.25 11.28
CA SER A 141 -11.69 -17.95 12.42
C SER A 141 -11.70 -17.16 13.74
N GLY A 142 -11.12 -15.96 13.78
CA GLY A 142 -11.05 -15.11 14.97
C GLY A 142 -10.09 -15.59 16.06
N ARG A 143 -9.20 -16.54 15.75
CA ARG A 143 -8.30 -17.19 16.73
C ARG A 143 -6.99 -16.42 16.96
N VAL A 144 -6.65 -15.50 16.07
CA VAL A 144 -5.46 -14.64 16.16
C VAL A 144 -5.93 -13.20 16.25
N GLN A 145 -5.84 -12.61 17.44
CA GLN A 145 -6.04 -11.19 17.70
C GLN A 145 -4.67 -10.55 17.94
N VAL A 146 -3.81 -10.56 16.92
CA VAL A 146 -2.54 -9.83 17.00
C VAL A 146 -2.82 -8.42 16.52
N GLU A 147 -2.91 -7.49 17.47
CA GLU A 147 -2.96 -6.07 17.19
C GLU A 147 -1.58 -5.48 17.50
N MET A 148 -0.84 -5.08 16.47
CA MET A 148 0.41 -4.37 16.67
C MET A 148 0.09 -2.93 17.09
N PRO A 149 0.67 -2.41 18.20
CA PRO A 149 0.49 -1.02 18.56
C PRO A 149 0.96 -0.09 17.43
N LEU A 150 0.14 0.92 17.08
CA LEU A 150 0.44 1.85 15.98
C LEU A 150 1.83 2.50 16.11
N TRP A 151 2.22 2.92 17.32
CA TRP A 151 3.52 3.54 17.56
C TRP A 151 4.69 2.62 17.19
N LEU A 152 4.51 1.31 17.36
CA LEU A 152 5.53 0.32 17.02
C LEU A 152 5.57 0.09 15.52
N SER A 153 4.40 -0.07 14.88
CA SER A 153 4.29 -0.30 13.44
C SER A 153 4.86 0.88 12.66
N GLU A 154 4.36 2.09 12.90
CA GLU A 154 4.83 3.30 12.19
C GLU A 154 6.26 3.67 12.58
N GLY A 155 6.61 3.54 13.86
CA GLY A 155 7.97 3.86 14.33
C GLY A 155 9.03 2.93 13.73
N TYR A 156 8.71 1.65 13.56
CA TYR A 156 9.61 0.70 12.90
C TYR A 156 9.68 0.94 11.38
N ALA A 157 8.54 1.25 10.75
CA ALA A 157 8.48 1.56 9.32
C ALA A 157 9.35 2.79 8.97
N GLU A 158 9.29 3.87 9.75
CA GLU A 158 10.13 5.07 9.56
C GLU A 158 11.61 4.84 9.94
N TYR A 159 11.90 3.96 10.90
CA TYR A 159 13.29 3.63 11.25
C TYR A 159 13.97 2.82 10.14
N SER A 160 13.22 1.98 9.42
CA SER A 160 13.77 1.08 8.39
C SER A 160 14.07 1.79 7.06
N SER A 161 13.34 2.86 6.73
CA SER A 161 13.25 3.51 5.40
C SER A 161 14.36 4.51 5.03
#